data_AF-A0A183A2A1-F1
#
_entry.id   AF-A0A183A2A1-F1
#
_cell.length_a   1.000
_cell.length_b   1.000
_cell.length_c   1.000
_cell.angle_alpha   90.00
_cell.angle_beta   90.00
_cell.angle_gamma   90.00
#
_symmetry.space_group_name_H-M   'P 1'
#
loop_
_entity.id
_entity.type
_entity.pdbx_description
1 polymer ?
#
loop_
_entity_poly.entity_id
_entity_poly.type
_entity_poly.pdbx_seq_one_letter_code
_entity_poly.pdbx_strand_id
1 'polypeptide(L)'
;LASYKILVCGGDGTVGWVLSCLDIVGQDAACNSPAIAPLPLGTGNDLARVLRWGSGYSSAEDPLAILKDVVAAEEVQLDRWTFVVRPDEEFKDETKLALELQTNASNTNEDNSIMIIMNNYFGIGIDADLSLDFHNARSENPSKFNSRLVS
;
A
#
# COMPACT_ATOMS: atom_id res chain seq x y z
N LEU A 1 -27.47 -5.99 3.46
CA LEU A 1 -26.17 -5.93 2.75
C LEU A 1 -25.13 -6.58 3.66
N ALA A 2 -24.28 -7.45 3.13
CA ALA A 2 -23.20 -8.03 3.92
C ALA A 2 -22.20 -6.91 4.25
N SER A 3 -21.81 -6.80 5.52
CA SER A 3 -20.82 -5.83 5.99
C SER A 3 -19.70 -6.59 6.66
N TYR A 4 -18.47 -6.38 6.19
CA TYR A 4 -17.28 -7.02 6.75
C TYR A 4 -16.13 -6.02 6.78
N LYS A 5 -15.19 -6.27 7.68
CA LYS A 5 -13.91 -5.56 7.77
C LYS A 5 -12.80 -6.51 7.32
N ILE A 6 -11.79 -5.98 6.66
CA ILE A 6 -10.65 -6.76 6.15
C ILE A 6 -9.43 -6.47 7.03
N LEU A 7 -8.87 -7.51 7.65
CA LEU A 7 -7.57 -7.42 8.31
C LEU A 7 -6.46 -7.65 7.27
N VAL A 8 -5.55 -6.69 7.12
CA VAL A 8 -4.45 -6.74 6.15
C VAL A 8 -3.13 -6.89 6.90
N CYS A 9 -2.51 -8.07 6.79
CA CYS A 9 -1.28 -8.41 7.49
C CYS A 9 -0.06 -8.12 6.60
N GLY A 10 0.65 -7.02 6.85
CA GLY A 10 1.78 -6.61 6.00
C GLY A 10 2.31 -5.21 6.32
N GLY A 11 2.99 -4.61 5.34
CA GLY A 11 3.35 -3.18 5.38
C GLY A 11 2.48 -2.34 4.44
N ASP A 12 2.84 -1.08 4.25
CA ASP A 12 2.06 -0.12 3.45
C ASP A 12 1.85 -0.59 1.99
N GLY A 13 2.82 -1.30 1.40
CA GLY A 13 2.69 -1.88 0.06
C GLY A 13 1.60 -2.96 -0.03
N THR A 14 1.49 -3.83 0.97
CA THR A 14 0.43 -4.84 1.05
C THR A 14 -0.94 -4.19 1.22
N VAL A 15 -1.03 -3.16 2.06
CA VAL A 15 -2.25 -2.37 2.24
C VAL A 15 -2.66 -1.69 0.92
N GLY A 16 -1.72 -1.07 0.21
CA GLY A 16 -1.97 -0.44 -1.08
C GLY A 16 -2.42 -1.43 -2.16
N TRP A 17 -1.86 -2.64 -2.18
CA TRP A 17 -2.29 -3.70 -3.09
C TRP A 17 -3.74 -4.12 -2.82
N VAL A 18 -4.11 -4.36 -1.56
CA VAL A 18 -5.50 -4.71 -1.19
C VAL A 18 -6.46 -3.59 -1.59
N LEU A 19 -6.12 -2.33 -1.31
CA LEU A 19 -6.92 -1.17 -1.71
C LEU A 19 -7.12 -1.11 -3.23
N SER A 20 -6.08 -1.41 -4.00
CA SER A 20 -6.16 -1.44 -5.47
C SER A 20 -7.04 -2.59 -5.97
N CYS A 21 -6.99 -3.76 -5.33
CA CYS A 21 -7.92 -4.86 -5.63
C CYS A 21 -9.37 -4.47 -5.32
N LEU A 22 -9.62 -3.74 -4.23
CA LEU A 22 -10.96 -3.26 -3.89
C LEU A 22 -11.48 -2.24 -4.91
N ASP A 23 -10.62 -1.37 -5.45
CA ASP A 23 -11.01 -0.45 -6.53
C ASP A 23 -11.46 -1.20 -7.80
N ILE A 24 -10.76 -2.30 -8.13
CA ILE A 24 -11.07 -3.12 -9.33
C ILE A 24 -12.40 -3.85 -9.16
N VAL A 25 -12.62 -4.48 -8.00
CA VAL A 25 -13.85 -5.28 -7.76
C VAL A 25 -15.05 -4.38 -7.45
N GLY A 26 -14.82 -3.23 -6.81
CA GLY A 26 -15.77 -2.12 -6.67
C GLY A 26 -17.21 -2.53 -6.34
N GLN A 27 -18.14 -2.13 -7.22
CA GLN A 27 -19.59 -2.33 -7.04
C GLN A 27 -20.08 -3.76 -7.24
N ASP A 28 -19.25 -4.63 -7.82
CA ASP A 28 -19.59 -6.04 -8.02
C ASP A 28 -19.35 -6.87 -6.75
N ALA A 29 -18.69 -6.29 -5.74
CA ALA A 29 -18.47 -6.93 -4.46
C ALA A 29 -19.77 -6.99 -3.61
N ALA A 30 -19.89 -8.04 -2.79
CA ALA A 30 -20.99 -8.16 -1.83
C ALA A 30 -21.02 -7.03 -0.77
N CYS A 31 -19.86 -6.39 -0.54
CA CYS A 31 -19.70 -5.17 0.25
C CYS A 31 -18.91 -4.16 -0.61
N ASN A 32 -19.56 -3.06 -0.99
CA ASN A 32 -19.01 -2.11 -1.97
C ASN A 32 -17.79 -1.33 -1.46
N SER A 33 -17.63 -1.19 -0.14
CA SER A 33 -16.53 -0.43 0.46
C SER A 33 -16.24 -0.95 1.87
N PRO A 34 -15.60 -2.13 1.99
CA PRO A 34 -15.27 -2.69 3.29
C PRO A 34 -14.12 -1.90 3.93
N ALA A 35 -14.23 -1.60 5.23
CA ALA A 35 -13.14 -0.99 5.97
C ALA A 35 -11.95 -1.95 6.10
N ILE A 36 -10.73 -1.39 6.08
CA ILE A 36 -9.49 -2.15 6.23
C ILE A 36 -8.81 -1.84 7.58
N ALA A 37 -8.24 -2.86 8.20
CA ALA A 37 -7.44 -2.73 9.41
C ALA A 37 -6.02 -3.24 9.11
N PRO A 38 -4.98 -2.37 9.11
CA PRO A 38 -3.61 -2.79 8.87
C PRO A 38 -3.00 -3.42 10.14
N LEU A 39 -2.54 -4.66 10.04
CA LEU A 39 -1.67 -5.29 11.04
C LEU A 39 -0.20 -5.11 10.60
N PRO A 40 0.60 -4.30 11.33
CA PRO A 40 1.93 -3.88 10.90
C PRO A 40 2.97 -5.00 11.01
N LEU A 41 3.12 -5.78 9.94
CA LEU A 41 4.14 -6.84 9.80
C LEU A 41 5.29 -6.42 8.88
N GLY A 42 5.19 -5.26 8.23
CA GLY A 42 6.19 -4.76 7.31
C GLY A 42 7.31 -3.95 7.97
N THR A 43 8.22 -3.45 7.14
CA THR A 43 9.26 -2.48 7.52
C THR A 43 8.80 -1.02 7.36
N GLY A 44 7.91 -0.75 6.39
CA GLY A 44 7.15 0.50 6.26
C GLY A 44 5.71 0.26 6.70
N ASN A 45 5.31 0.88 7.81
CA ASN A 45 4.02 0.69 8.49
C ASN A 45 3.38 2.06 8.82
N ASP A 46 3.58 3.04 7.96
CA ASP A 46 3.19 4.42 8.22
C ASP A 46 1.67 4.57 8.29
N LEU A 47 0.91 3.86 7.45
CA LEU A 47 -0.54 3.83 7.54
C LEU A 47 -1.01 3.24 8.88
N ALA A 48 -0.37 2.16 9.35
CA ALA A 48 -0.70 1.58 10.65
C ALA A 48 -0.40 2.55 11.80
N ARG A 49 0.69 3.33 11.73
CA ARG A 49 1.02 4.36 12.73
C ARG A 49 0.01 5.50 12.74
N VAL A 50 -0.34 6.03 11.57
CA VAL A 50 -1.31 7.13 11.41
C VAL A 50 -2.70 6.70 11.88
N LEU A 51 -3.11 5.49 11.52
CA LEU A 51 -4.39 4.89 11.91
C LEU A 51 -4.37 4.26 13.32
N ARG A 52 -3.26 4.40 14.06
CA ARG A 52 -3.08 3.97 15.46
C ARG A 52 -3.18 2.45 15.71
N TRP A 53 -2.91 1.64 14.70
CA TRP A 53 -2.71 0.19 14.81
C TRP A 53 -1.32 -0.21 15.32
N GLY A 54 -0.44 0.77 15.53
CA GLY A 54 0.88 0.58 16.09
C GLY A 54 1.99 0.52 15.03
N SER A 55 3.23 0.41 15.51
CA SER A 55 4.42 0.46 14.66
C SER A 55 4.90 -0.91 14.14
N GLY A 56 4.42 -1.98 14.76
CA GLY A 56 4.85 -3.35 14.49
C GLY A 56 4.07 -4.33 15.38
N TYR A 57 3.87 -5.55 14.89
CA TYR A 57 3.25 -6.64 15.64
C TYR A 57 4.30 -7.43 16.43
N SER A 58 3.96 -7.78 17.67
CA SER A 58 4.76 -8.68 18.50
C SER A 58 4.16 -10.10 18.50
N SER A 59 5.00 -11.14 18.46
CA SER A 59 4.56 -12.54 18.56
C SER A 59 3.87 -12.89 19.89
N ALA A 60 3.91 -11.97 20.87
CA ALA A 60 3.23 -12.10 22.15
C ALA A 60 1.76 -11.62 22.13
N GLU A 61 1.30 -10.99 21.05
CA GLU A 61 -0.09 -10.54 20.92
C GLU A 61 -1.03 -11.69 20.56
N ASP A 62 -2.16 -11.79 21.26
CA ASP A 62 -3.19 -12.81 21.00
C ASP A 62 -3.95 -12.46 19.72
N PRO A 63 -3.95 -13.34 18.69
CA PRO A 63 -4.71 -13.11 17.46
C PRO A 63 -6.21 -12.86 17.69
N LEU A 64 -6.79 -13.48 18.72
CA LEU A 64 -8.20 -13.28 19.04
C LEU A 64 -8.48 -11.88 19.59
N ALA A 65 -7.52 -11.30 20.32
CA ALA A 65 -7.62 -9.91 20.79
C ALA A 65 -7.59 -8.94 19.61
N ILE A 66 -6.66 -9.12 18.67
CA ILE A 66 -6.58 -8.30 17.46
C ILE A 66 -7.89 -8.35 16.67
N LEU A 67 -8.48 -9.54 16.48
CA LEU A 67 -9.75 -9.67 15.78
C LEU A 67 -10.90 -8.94 16.50
N LYS A 68 -10.92 -8.95 17.84
CA LYS A 68 -11.89 -8.16 18.61
C LYS A 68 -11.68 -6.66 18.41
N ASP A 69 -10.44 -6.21 18.40
CA ASP A 69 -10.10 -4.81 18.16
C ASP A 69 -10.53 -4.37 16.76
N VAL A 70 -10.31 -5.20 15.73
CA VAL A 70 -10.80 -4.95 14.35
C VAL A 70 -12.32 -4.81 14.31
N VAL A 71 -13.04 -5.72 14.96
CA VAL A 71 -14.51 -5.67 15.02
C VAL A 71 -14.98 -4.38 15.70
N ALA A 72 -14.35 -4.01 16.82
CA ALA A 72 -14.72 -2.85 17.63
C ALA A 72 -14.21 -1.50 17.08
N ALA A 73 -13.23 -1.50 16.19
CA ALA A 73 -12.57 -0.30 15.71
C ALA A 73 -13.53 0.69 15.05
N GLU A 74 -13.28 1.98 15.30
CA GLU A 74 -13.90 3.08 14.57
C GLU A 74 -13.40 3.12 13.12
N GLU A 75 -14.31 3.38 12.19
CA GLU A 75 -13.99 3.51 10.78
C GLU A 75 -13.66 4.98 10.48
N VAL A 76 -12.55 5.20 9.79
CA VAL A 76 -12.12 6.51 9.32
C VAL A 76 -11.98 6.50 7.80
N GLN A 77 -12.26 7.63 7.18
CA GLN A 77 -12.07 7.81 5.75
C GLN A 77 -10.58 8.02 5.45
N LEU A 78 -10.09 7.36 4.42
CA LEU A 78 -8.72 7.52 3.91
C LEU A 78 -8.79 8.22 2.56
N ASP A 79 -8.20 9.41 2.49
CA ASP A 79 -8.01 10.09 1.22
C ASP A 79 -6.93 9.37 0.41
N ARG A 80 -7.26 9.06 -0.85
CA ARG A 80 -6.33 8.46 -1.81
C ARG A 80 -6.15 9.39 -2.97
N TRP A 81 -4.89 9.62 -3.35
CA TRP A 81 -4.54 10.60 -4.37
C TRP A 81 -4.23 9.91 -5.69
N THR A 82 -4.90 10.33 -6.75
CA THR A 82 -4.54 9.92 -8.11
C THR A 82 -3.57 10.95 -8.69
N PHE A 83 -2.33 10.54 -8.88
CA PHE A 83 -1.31 11.33 -9.53
C PHE A 83 -1.32 11.04 -11.03
N VAL A 84 -1.34 12.10 -11.85
CA VAL A 84 -1.34 11.98 -13.32
C VAL A 84 -0.01 12.51 -13.84
N VAL A 85 0.86 11.62 -14.30
CA VAL A 85 2.14 11.96 -14.92
C VAL A 85 1.94 12.11 -16.41
N ARG A 86 2.21 13.30 -16.97
CA ARG A 86 2.21 13.54 -18.41
C ARG A 86 3.64 13.69 -18.89
N PRO A 87 4.22 12.68 -19.55
CA PRO A 87 5.57 12.79 -20.04
C PRO A 87 5.59 13.59 -21.35
N ASP A 88 6.64 14.40 -21.54
CA ASP A 88 6.85 15.17 -22.77
C ASP A 88 7.22 14.26 -23.97
N GLU A 89 7.84 13.12 -23.68
CA GLU A 89 8.16 12.06 -24.64
C GLU A 89 7.48 10.75 -24.23
N GLU A 90 7.12 9.92 -25.21
CA GLU A 90 6.51 8.63 -24.93
C GLU A 90 7.48 7.72 -24.15
N PHE A 91 7.03 7.20 -23.00
CA PHE A 91 7.81 6.23 -22.24
C PHE A 91 8.04 4.98 -23.09
N LYS A 92 9.23 4.40 -23.00
CA LYS A 92 9.49 3.07 -23.56
C LYS A 92 8.55 2.05 -22.91
N ASP A 93 8.10 1.06 -23.67
CA ASP A 93 7.20 0.01 -23.21
C ASP A 93 7.69 -0.70 -21.93
N GLU A 94 9.01 -0.93 -21.83
CA GLU A 94 9.63 -1.53 -20.64
C GLU A 94 9.46 -0.66 -19.38
N THR A 95 9.60 0.66 -19.52
CA THR A 95 9.43 1.62 -18.43
C THR A 95 7.97 1.72 -18.02
N LYS A 96 7.07 1.69 -19.00
CA LYS A 96 5.61 1.70 -18.78
C LYS A 96 5.16 0.47 -18.00
N LEU A 97 5.62 -0.72 -18.41
CA LEU A 97 5.32 -1.99 -17.72
C LEU A 97 5.91 -2.01 -16.29
N ALA A 98 7.13 -1.51 -16.10
CA ALA A 98 7.74 -1.43 -14.79
C ALA A 98 6.93 -0.51 -13.85
N LEU A 99 6.45 0.64 -14.33
CA LEU A 99 5.59 1.52 -13.54
C LEU A 99 4.24 0.89 -13.19
N GLU A 100 3.57 0.24 -14.15
CA GLU A 100 2.32 -0.48 -13.89
C GLU A 100 2.47 -1.51 -12.78
N LEU A 101 3.52 -2.33 -12.84
CA LEU A 101 3.80 -3.38 -11.86
C LEU A 101 4.17 -2.83 -10.48
N GLN A 102 4.90 -1.72 -10.41
CA GLN A 102 5.40 -1.19 -9.14
C GLN A 102 4.42 -0.26 -8.44
N THR A 103 3.55 0.42 -9.19
CA THR A 103 2.73 1.51 -8.65
C THR A 103 1.23 1.28 -8.82
N ASN A 104 0.83 0.08 -9.26
CA ASN A 104 -0.54 -0.21 -9.71
C ASN A 104 -1.05 0.86 -10.68
N ALA A 105 -0.14 1.38 -11.53
CA ALA A 105 -0.49 2.46 -12.43
C ALA A 105 -1.50 1.98 -13.46
N SER A 106 -2.43 2.86 -13.80
CA SER A 106 -3.36 2.66 -14.90
C SER A 106 -2.93 3.55 -16.06
N ASN A 107 -2.75 2.97 -17.25
CA ASN A 107 -2.58 3.74 -18.46
C ASN A 107 -3.92 4.13 -19.04
N THR A 108 -4.10 5.41 -19.39
CA THR A 108 -5.23 5.84 -20.20
C THR A 108 -4.84 5.77 -21.66
N ASN A 109 -5.62 5.08 -22.49
CA ASN A 109 -5.33 4.88 -23.91
C ASN A 109 -5.40 6.18 -24.76
N GLU A 110 -5.76 7.33 -24.18
CA GLU A 110 -6.09 8.56 -24.92
C GLU A 110 -5.06 9.71 -24.77
N ASP A 111 -4.10 9.57 -23.86
CA ASP A 111 -3.00 10.51 -23.64
C ASP A 111 -1.89 9.67 -23.00
N ASN A 112 -0.61 9.88 -23.33
CA ASN A 112 0.52 9.11 -22.76
C ASN A 112 0.72 9.31 -21.24
N SER A 113 -0.32 9.78 -20.57
CA SER A 113 -0.54 9.93 -19.16
C SER A 113 -0.48 8.59 -18.42
N ILE A 114 0.24 8.59 -17.31
CA ILE A 114 0.27 7.49 -16.35
C ILE A 114 -0.47 7.94 -15.09
N MET A 115 -1.45 7.15 -14.65
CA MET A 115 -2.18 7.40 -13.40
C MET A 115 -1.66 6.49 -12.30
N ILE A 116 -1.20 7.07 -11.19
CA ILE A 116 -0.68 6.35 -10.03
C ILE A 116 -1.55 6.66 -8.83
N ILE A 117 -2.00 5.65 -8.08
CA ILE A 117 -2.76 5.87 -6.84
C ILE A 117 -1.81 5.81 -5.64
N MET A 118 -1.82 6.87 -4.84
CA MET A 118 -0.96 7.05 -3.67
C MET A 118 -1.81 7.10 -2.39
N ASN A 119 -1.33 6.44 -1.34
CA ASN A 119 -2.04 6.30 -0.07
C ASN A 119 -1.39 7.03 1.11
N ASN A 120 -0.16 7.53 0.96
CA ASN A 120 0.61 8.06 2.08
C ASN A 120 1.37 9.34 1.72
N TYR A 121 2.42 9.21 0.92
CA TYR A 121 3.24 10.35 0.50
C TYR A 121 3.78 10.18 -0.92
N PHE A 122 4.11 11.30 -1.54
CA PHE A 122 4.85 11.40 -2.79
C PHE A 122 6.04 12.34 -2.57
N GLY A 123 7.21 11.99 -3.11
CA GLY A 123 8.43 12.76 -2.93
C GLY A 123 9.19 12.95 -4.25
N ILE A 124 9.89 14.08 -4.37
CA ILE A 124 10.78 14.41 -5.48
C ILE A 124 12.09 15.00 -4.94
N GLY A 125 13.17 14.89 -5.71
CA GLY A 125 14.47 15.42 -5.34
C GLY A 125 15.37 14.42 -4.60
N ILE A 126 16.39 14.94 -3.90
CA ILE A 126 17.49 14.13 -3.36
C ILE A 126 17.04 13.09 -2.32
N ASP A 127 16.07 13.42 -1.48
CA ASP A 127 15.57 12.48 -0.46
C ASP A 127 14.81 11.31 -1.10
N ALA A 128 14.12 11.57 -2.23
CA ALA A 128 13.44 10.53 -2.99
C ALA A 128 14.45 9.60 -3.68
N ASP A 129 15.55 10.15 -4.19
CA ASP A 129 16.65 9.40 -4.81
C ASP A 129 17.31 8.45 -3.80
N LEU A 130 17.65 8.95 -2.61
CA LEU A 130 18.20 8.12 -1.53
C LEU A 130 17.23 7.02 -1.06
N SER A 131 15.93 7.33 -1.02
CA SER A 131 14.89 6.35 -0.68
C SER A 131 14.77 5.26 -1.74
N LEU A 132 14.93 5.61 -3.02
CA LEU A 132 14.91 4.68 -4.14
C LEU A 132 16.13 3.74 -4.12
N ASP A 133 17.32 4.28 -3.89
CA ASP A 133 18.54 3.48 -3.75
C ASP A 133 18.42 2.47 -2.60
N PHE A 134 17.87 2.90 -1.46
CA PHE A 134 17.62 2.01 -0.34
C PHE A 134 16.61 0.90 -0.71
N HIS A 135 15.54 1.25 -1.42
CA HIS A 135 14.57 0.27 -1.89
C HIS A 135 15.20 -0.77 -2.84
N ASN A 136 15.99 -0.32 -3.82
CA ASN A 136 16.66 -1.19 -4.78
C ASN A 136 17.65 -2.13 -4.09
N ALA A 137 18.51 -1.59 -3.20
CA ALA A 137 19.45 -2.38 -2.42
C ALA A 137 18.74 -3.46 -1.58
N ARG A 138 17.57 -3.13 -1.03
CA ARG A 138 16.72 -4.07 -0.29
C ARG A 138 16.13 -5.16 -1.17
N SER A 139 15.60 -4.80 -2.34
CA SER A 139 15.02 -5.75 -3.29
C SER A 139 16.06 -6.72 -3.85
N GLU A 140 17.30 -6.26 -4.07
CA GLU A 140 18.42 -7.09 -4.51
C GLU A 140 19.00 -7.98 -3.39
N ASN A 141 18.96 -7.52 -2.15
CA ASN A 141 19.52 -8.26 -1.01
C ASN A 141 18.52 -8.46 0.14
N PRO A 142 17.39 -9.17 -0.04
CA PRO A 142 16.32 -9.25 0.97
C PRO A 142 16.83 -9.73 2.35
N SER A 143 17.79 -10.66 2.35
CA SER A 143 18.39 -11.24 3.57
C SER A 143 19.19 -10.25 4.42
N LYS A 144 19.65 -9.13 3.85
CA LYS A 144 20.39 -8.09 4.59
C LYS A 144 19.47 -7.09 5.29
N PHE A 145 18.18 -7.11 4.96
CA PHE A 145 17.18 -6.13 5.42
C PHE A 145 16.03 -6.82 6.17
N ASN A 146 16.36 -7.83 6.97
CA ASN A 146 15.39 -8.48 7.86
C ASN A 146 14.97 -7.54 9.00
N SER A 147 13.68 -7.56 9.32
CA SER A 147 13.16 -6.89 10.53
C SER A 147 13.80 -7.50 11.78
N ARG A 148 14.10 -6.67 12.79
CA ARG A 148 14.67 -7.07 14.10
C ARG A 148 13.84 -8.11 14.87
N LEU A 149 12.64 -8.46 14.39
CA LEU A 149 11.77 -9.47 14.99
C LEU A 149 12.16 -10.92 14.65
N VAL A 150 13.04 -11.14 13.67
CA VAL A 150 13.60 -12.46 13.35
C VAL A 150 15.12 -12.36 13.28
N SER A 151 15.76 -12.23 14.45
CA SER A 151 17.19 -12.53 14.66
C SER A 151 17.34 -13.41 15.88
#